data_AF-A0A7W0X1U2-F1
#
_entry.id   AF-A0A7W0X1U2-F1
#
_cell.length_a   1.000
_cell.length_b   1.000
_cell.length_c   1.000
_cell.angle_alpha   90.00
_cell.angle_beta   90.00
_cell.angle_gamma   90.00
#
_symmetry.space_group_name_H-M   'P 1'
#
loop_
_entity.id
_entity.type
_entity.pdbx_description
1 polymer ?
#
loop_
_entity_poly.entity_id
_entity_poly.type
_entity_poly.pdbx_seq_one_letter_code
_entity_poly.pdbx_strand_id
1 'polypeptide(L)' 'SDELAHSSIRFTIGRFTTEADVDYTIDLLQRKVGKLRELSPLWEMHQEGIDISQVQWAAH' A
#
# COMPACT_ATOMS: atom_id res chain seq x y z
N SER A 1 -15.35 -2.36 1.24
CA SER A 1 -14.98 -3.34 2.29
C SER A 1 -13.97 -4.33 1.77
N ASP A 2 -14.21 -4.96 0.60
CA ASP A 2 -13.30 -5.95 0.03
C ASP A 2 -11.97 -5.39 -0.49
N GLU A 3 -11.96 -4.23 -1.17
CA GLU A 3 -10.70 -3.63 -1.66
C GLU A 3 -9.72 -3.25 -0.53
N LEU A 4 -10.24 -2.82 0.62
CA LEU A 4 -9.43 -2.57 1.80
C LEU A 4 -8.79 -3.86 2.33
N ALA A 5 -9.47 -5.00 2.23
CA ALA A 5 -8.90 -6.28 2.64
C ALA A 5 -7.75 -6.73 1.71
N HIS A 6 -7.85 -6.46 0.41
CA HIS A 6 -6.81 -6.82 -0.57
C HIS A 6 -5.54 -5.94 -0.50
N SER A 7 -5.64 -4.76 0.12
CA SER A 7 -4.54 -3.79 0.25
C SER A 7 -4.05 -3.60 1.69
N SER A 8 -4.57 -4.38 2.64
CA SER A 8 -4.20 -4.31 4.06
C SER A 8 -3.07 -5.27 4.42
N ILE A 9 -2.08 -4.78 5.18
CA ILE A 9 -1.02 -5.59 5.78
C ILE A 9 -1.08 -5.43 7.30
N ARG A 10 -1.07 -6.55 8.03
CA ARG A 10 -1.04 -6.56 9.50
C ARG A 10 0.36 -6.87 9.99
N PHE A 11 0.92 -5.97 10.81
CA PHE A 11 2.18 -6.17 11.51
C PHE A 11 1.93 -6.57 12.96
N THR A 12 2.74 -7.50 13.47
CA THR A 12 2.72 -7.90 14.88
C THR A 12 4.13 -7.76 15.43
N ILE A 13 4.25 -7.14 16.60
CA ILE A 13 5.53 -6.90 17.30
C ILE A 13 5.60 -7.84 18.51
N GLY A 14 6.77 -8.42 18.79
CA GLY A 14 6.97 -9.37 19.88
C GLY A 14 8.23 -9.11 20.70
N ARG A 15 8.48 -9.95 21.71
CA ARG A 15 9.60 -9.80 22.67
C ARG A 15 11.01 -9.72 22.05
N PHE A 16 11.14 -10.15 20.80
CA PHE A 16 12.41 -10.19 20.07
C PHE A 16 12.51 -9.13 18.98
N THR A 17 11.46 -8.35 18.75
CA THR A 17 11.51 -7.25 17.80
C THR A 17 12.35 -6.13 18.40
N THR A 18 13.34 -5.68 17.65
CA THR A 18 14.22 -4.57 18.03
C THR A 18 13.79 -3.28 17.33
N GLU A 19 14.24 -2.13 17.83
CA GLU A 19 14.02 -0.84 17.15
C GLU A 19 14.59 -0.85 15.72
N ALA A 20 15.75 -1.48 15.54
CA ALA A 20 16.38 -1.60 14.21
C ALA A 20 15.51 -2.38 13.21
N ASP A 21 14.77 -3.40 13.67
CA ASP A 21 13.84 -4.15 12.80
C ASP A 21 12.67 -3.26 12.35
N VAL A 22 12.19 -2.39 13.25
CA VAL A 22 11.11 -1.43 12.96
C VAL A 22 11.59 -0.38 11.97
N ASP A 23 12.75 0.22 12.21
CA ASP A 23 13.34 1.23 11.33
C ASP A 23 13.58 0.68 9.91
N TYR A 24 14.13 -0.53 9.83
CA TYR A 24 14.31 -1.22 8.56
C TYR A 24 12.98 -1.48 7.85
N THR A 25 11.96 -1.93 8.60
CA THR A 25 10.63 -2.21 8.04
C THR A 25 9.98 -0.94 7.49
N ILE A 26 10.12 0.20 8.19
CA ILE A 26 9.59 1.49 7.73
C ILE A 26 10.23 1.90 6.40
N ASP A 27 11.56 1.90 6.32
CA ASP A 27 12.28 2.28 5.09
C ASP A 27 11.93 1.34 3.92
N LEU A 28 11.89 0.03 4.18
CA LEU A 28 11.53 -0.95 3.16
C LEU A 28 10.12 -0.71 2.64
N LEU A 29 9.14 -0.51 3.52
CA LEU A 29 7.75 -0.28 3.13
C LEU A 29 7.60 1.00 2.32
N GLN A 30 8.24 2.10 2.73
CA GLN A 30 8.19 3.35 1.98
C GLN A 30 8.70 3.16 0.55
N ARG A 31 9.86 2.50 0.38
CA ARG A 31 10.42 2.23 -0.96
C ARG A 31 9.54 1.31 -1.80
N LYS A 32 8.97 0.26 -1.21
CA LYS A 32 8.13 -0.70 -1.95
C LYS A 32 6.78 -0.11 -2.33
N VAL A 33 6.12 0.58 -1.41
CA VAL A 33 4.84 1.25 -1.66
C VAL A 33 5.02 2.37 -2.69
N GLY A 34 6.09 3.16 -2.59
CA GLY A 34 6.42 4.18 -3.58
C GLY A 34 6.52 3.59 -4.99
N LYS A 35 7.33 2.55 -5.17
CA LYS A 35 7.46 1.87 -6.46
C LYS A 35 6.15 1.27 -6.98
N LEU A 36 5.33 0.68 -6.11
CA LEU A 36 4.03 0.12 -6.51
C LEU A 36 3.07 1.22 -6.97
N ARG A 37 3.12 2.40 -6.35
CA ARG A 37 2.33 3.57 -6.71
C ARG A 37 2.79 4.19 -8.03
N GLU A 38 4.10 4.27 -8.27
CA GLU A 38 4.67 4.72 -9.56
C GLU A 38 4.22 3.86 -10.75
N LEU A 39 3.94 2.58 -10.52
CA LEU A 39 3.50 1.64 -11.56
C LEU A 39 1.98 1.51 -11.65
N SER A 40 1.22 2.19 -10.78
CA SER A 40 -0.22 2.04 -10.67
C SER A 40 -0.93 3.18 -11.43
N PRO A 41 -1.64 2.89 -12.54
CA PRO A 41 -2.41 3.91 -13.25
C PRO A 41 -3.52 4.52 -12.38
N LEU A 42 -3.98 3.79 -11.36
CA LEU A 42 -4.99 4.28 -10.42
C LEU A 42 -4.41 5.29 -9.43
N TRP A 43 -3.13 5.13 -9.10
CA TRP A 43 -2.43 6.10 -8.28
C TRP A 43 -2.27 7.42 -9.03
N GLU A 44 -1.96 7.38 -10.32
CA GLU A 44 -1.95 8.57 -11.20
C GLU A 44 -3.34 9.24 -11.22
N MET A 45 -4.41 8.47 -11.45
CA MET A 45 -5.79 8.98 -11.44
C MET A 45 -6.17 9.60 -10.08
N HIS A 46 -5.75 8.99 -8.96
CA HIS A 46 -5.94 9.58 -7.64
C HIS A 46 -5.18 10.92 -7.51
N GLN A 47 -3.93 11.02 -7.98
CA GLN A 47 -3.16 12.27 -7.91
C GLN A 47 -3.81 13.39 -8.74
N GLU A 48 -4.47 13.05 -9.84
CA GLU A 48 -5.22 13.98 -10.69
C GLU A 48 -6.60 14.38 -10.12
N GLY A 49 -6.98 13.84 -8.96
CA GLY A 49 -8.25 14.14 -8.30
C GLY A 49 -9.47 13.45 -8.92
N ILE A 50 -9.24 12.42 -9.74
CA ILE A 50 -10.30 11.61 -10.33
C ILE A 50 -10.83 10.66 -9.26
N ASP A 51 -12.15 10.60 -9.11
CA ASP A 51 -12.80 9.68 -8.18
C ASP A 51 -12.67 8.23 -8.66
N ILE A 52 -11.66 7.55 -8.14
CA ILE A 52 -11.34 6.14 -8.44
C ILE A 52 -12.45 5.17 -8.03
N SER A 53 -13.41 5.58 -7.18
CA SER A 53 -14.53 4.72 -6.78
C SER A 53 -15.53 4.45 -7.91
N GLN A 54 -15.48 5.23 -8.99
CA GLN A 54 -16.32 5.07 -10.18
C GLN A 54 -15.65 4.30 -11.31
N VAL A 55 -14.38 3.93 -11.16
CA VAL A 55 -13.67 3.13 -12.16
C VAL A 55 -14.17 1.69 -12.07
N GLN A 56 -14.95 1.26 -13.07
CA GLN A 56 -15.32 -0.14 -13.20
C GLN A 56 -14.10 -0.97 -13.59
N TRP A 57 -13.55 -1.65 -12.61
CA TRP A 57 -12.57 -2.69 -12.81
C TRP A 57 -13.16 -3.77 -13.71
N ALA A 58 -12.43 -4.16 -14.76
CA ALA A 58 -12.71 -5.40 -15.46
C ALA A 58 -12.43 -6.55 -14.46
N ALA A 59 -13.49 -6.98 -13.76
CA ALA A 59 -13.41 -8.10 -12.84
C ALA A 59 -12.90 -9.35 -13.59
N HIS A 60 -11.93 -10.03 -12.99
CA HIS A 60 -11.67 -11.44 -13.25
C HIS A 60 -12.25 -12.25 -12.09
#